data_AF-A0A433K698-F1
#
_entry.id   AF-A0A433K698-F1
#
_cell.length_a   1.000
_cell.length_b   1.000
_cell.length_c   1.000
_cell.angle_alpha   90.00
_cell.angle_beta   90.00
_cell.angle_gamma   90.00
#
_symmetry.space_group_name_H-M   'P 1'
#
loop_
_entity.id
_entity.type
_entity.pdbx_description
1 polymer ?
#
loop_
_entity_poly.entity_id
_entity_poly.type
_entity_poly.pdbx_seq_one_letter_code
_entity_poly.pdbx_strand_id
1 'polypeptide(L)'
;MRSIFQIEQNTTHLDMGWNNFSKRPNDELQLALSHLNSQIKLVTLRGNSLGKKSGEDEALVFLALKYATHVDLSFNDLNIQKRLDIGLKGFASTQVTSLGFAEHITLFGKSHSDAMAA
;
A
#
# COMPACT_ATOMS: atom_id res chain seq x y z
N MET A 1 15.50 15.70 5.05
CA MET A 1 14.66 14.81 5.88
C MET A 1 15.09 13.37 5.64
N ARG A 2 15.10 12.51 6.66
CA ARG A 2 15.31 11.06 6.50
C ARG A 2 13.96 10.41 6.18
N SER A 3 13.94 9.38 5.31
CA SER A 3 12.71 8.60 5.12
C SER A 3 12.31 7.92 6.43
N ILE A 4 11.00 7.76 6.63
CA ILE A 4 10.44 7.01 7.76
C ILE A 4 10.62 5.49 7.62
N PHE A 5 11.13 5.02 6.48
CA PHE A 5 11.44 3.61 6.23
C PHE A 5 12.94 3.37 6.34
N GLN A 6 13.32 2.41 7.18
CA GLN A 6 14.66 1.83 7.17
C GLN A 6 14.60 0.54 6.35
N ILE A 7 15.30 0.52 5.22
CA ILE A 7 15.25 -0.56 4.23
C ILE A 7 16.62 -1.23 4.20
N GLU A 8 16.65 -2.54 4.36
CA GLU A 8 17.89 -3.31 4.26
C GLU A 8 18.30 -3.46 2.79
N GLN A 9 19.61 -3.62 2.55
CA GLN A 9 20.16 -3.65 1.19
C GLN A 9 19.57 -4.78 0.32
N ASN A 10 19.06 -5.85 0.92
CA ASN A 10 18.53 -7.00 0.19
C ASN A 10 16.99 -7.12 0.29
N THR A 11 16.30 -6.09 0.75
CA THR A 11 14.84 -6.09 0.81
C THR A 11 14.24 -6.13 -0.59
N THR A 12 13.50 -7.18 -0.91
CA THR A 12 12.76 -7.34 -2.18
C THR A 12 11.25 -7.20 -2.02
N HIS A 13 10.75 -7.35 -0.79
CA HIS A 13 9.37 -7.14 -0.38
C HIS A 13 9.35 -6.19 0.82
N LEU A 14 8.57 -5.13 0.71
CA LEU A 14 8.27 -4.23 1.81
C LEU A 14 6.80 -4.33 2.21
N ASP A 15 6.53 -4.77 3.45
CA ASP A 15 5.18 -4.76 4.03
C ASP A 15 5.00 -3.52 4.91
N MET A 16 4.05 -2.68 4.52
CA MET A 16 3.62 -1.46 5.22
C MET A 16 2.13 -1.49 5.52
N GLY A 17 1.53 -2.67 5.63
CA GLY A 17 0.11 -2.81 5.95
C GLY A 17 -0.25 -2.20 7.31
N TRP A 18 -1.48 -1.73 7.45
CA TRP A 18 -2.06 -1.29 8.73
C TRP A 18 -1.34 -0.11 9.43
N ASN A 19 -0.79 0.83 8.65
CA ASN A 19 -0.07 2.00 9.18
C ASN A 19 -0.89 3.31 9.16
N ASN A 20 -2.19 3.24 8.87
CA ASN A 20 -3.09 4.41 8.81
C ASN A 20 -2.57 5.54 7.92
N PHE A 21 -1.97 5.22 6.77
CA PHE A 21 -1.41 6.24 5.87
C PHE A 21 -2.44 7.28 5.40
N SER A 22 -3.74 6.99 5.45
CA SER A 22 -4.79 7.99 5.26
C SER A 22 -4.63 9.24 6.14
N LYS A 23 -4.07 9.10 7.35
CA LYS A 23 -3.86 10.18 8.33
C LYS A 23 -2.52 10.91 8.16
N ARG A 24 -1.63 10.42 7.31
CA ARG A 24 -0.32 11.03 7.04
C ARG A 24 -0.44 12.09 5.93
N PRO A 25 0.32 13.19 6.00
CA PRO A 25 0.50 14.12 4.88
C PRO A 25 0.97 13.40 3.60
N ASN A 26 0.49 13.85 2.44
CA ASN A 26 0.76 13.16 1.17
C ASN A 26 2.20 13.36 0.70
N ASP A 27 2.79 14.53 0.98
CA ASP A 27 4.18 14.85 0.72
C ASP A 27 5.15 13.98 1.56
N GLU A 28 4.80 13.72 2.82
CA GLU A 28 5.56 12.79 3.69
C GLU A 28 5.55 11.37 3.10
N LEU A 29 4.38 10.87 2.68
CA LEU A 29 4.26 9.54 2.07
C LEU A 29 5.00 9.45 0.74
N GLN A 30 4.85 10.45 -0.13
CA GLN A 30 5.54 10.50 -1.41
C GLN A 30 7.06 10.47 -1.23
N LEU A 31 7.58 11.31 -0.32
CA LEU A 31 9.01 11.34 -0.03
C LEU A 31 9.49 9.98 0.48
N ALA A 32 8.77 9.38 1.42
CA ALA A 32 9.15 8.10 1.99
C ALA A 32 9.17 6.97 0.95
N LEU A 33 8.13 6.89 0.09
CA LEU A 33 8.02 5.90 -0.98
C LEU A 33 9.00 6.17 -2.14
N SER A 34 9.42 7.41 -2.37
CA SER A 34 10.41 7.72 -3.40
C SER A 34 11.81 7.14 -3.11
N HIS A 35 12.07 6.74 -1.85
CA HIS A 35 13.33 6.12 -1.43
C HIS A 35 13.34 4.59 -1.60
N LEU A 36 12.24 3.98 -2.08
CA LEU A 36 12.25 2.56 -2.42
C LEU A 36 13.27 2.32 -3.55
N ASN A 37 14.17 1.37 -3.35
CA ASN A 37 15.18 1.02 -4.33
C ASN A 37 14.62 0.08 -5.41
N SER A 38 15.41 -0.19 -6.44
CA SER A 38 14.99 -1.01 -7.58
C SER A 38 14.83 -2.50 -7.26
N GLN A 39 15.27 -2.97 -6.09
CA GLN A 39 15.15 -4.36 -5.65
C GLN A 39 13.78 -4.66 -5.04
N ILE A 40 13.09 -3.65 -4.51
CA ILE A 40 11.74 -3.83 -3.94
C ILE A 40 10.72 -3.96 -5.06
N LYS A 41 10.28 -5.20 -5.30
CA LYS A 41 9.32 -5.53 -6.36
C LYS A 41 7.91 -5.73 -5.82
N LEU A 42 7.77 -6.12 -4.56
CA LEU A 42 6.50 -6.34 -3.88
C LEU A 42 6.33 -5.28 -2.79
N VAL A 43 5.22 -4.54 -2.85
CA VAL A 43 4.86 -3.56 -1.83
C VAL A 43 3.46 -3.86 -1.30
N THR A 44 3.36 -4.09 0.00
CA THR A 44 2.06 -4.29 0.66
C THR A 44 1.63 -2.99 1.35
N LEU A 45 0.55 -2.39 0.87
CA LEU A 45 -0.07 -1.19 1.43
C LEU A 45 -1.44 -1.48 2.04
N ARG A 46 -1.77 -2.75 2.28
CA ARG A 46 -3.09 -3.14 2.75
C ARG A 46 -3.52 -2.45 4.04
N GLY A 47 -4.80 -2.18 4.22
CA GLY A 47 -5.30 -1.71 5.52
C GLY A 47 -4.85 -0.29 5.89
N ASN A 48 -4.58 0.59 4.92
CA ASN A 48 -4.11 1.95 5.17
C ASN A 48 -5.19 3.03 4.99
N SER A 49 -6.44 2.63 4.71
CA SER A 49 -7.57 3.53 4.41
C SER A 49 -7.27 4.58 3.33
N LEU A 50 -6.45 4.24 2.32
CA LEU A 50 -6.04 5.19 1.28
C LEU A 50 -7.22 5.81 0.51
N GLY A 51 -8.35 5.12 0.42
CA GLY A 51 -9.59 5.62 -0.16
C GLY A 51 -10.22 6.82 0.55
N LYS A 52 -9.72 7.19 1.75
CA LYS A 52 -10.07 8.45 2.43
C LYS A 52 -9.30 9.67 1.89
N LYS A 53 -8.26 9.46 1.10
CA LYS A 53 -7.52 10.53 0.39
C LYS A 53 -8.23 10.89 -0.91
N SER A 54 -7.98 12.10 -1.42
CA SER A 54 -8.46 12.48 -2.76
C SER A 54 -7.76 11.66 -3.84
N GLY A 55 -8.39 11.49 -5.01
CA GLY A 55 -7.77 10.81 -6.14
C GLY A 55 -6.47 11.48 -6.60
N GLU A 56 -6.34 12.80 -6.57
CA GLU A 56 -5.09 13.51 -6.89
C GLU A 56 -3.97 13.20 -5.90
N ASP A 57 -4.30 13.26 -4.61
CA ASP A 57 -3.34 13.00 -3.55
C ASP A 57 -2.82 11.56 -3.62
N GLU A 58 -3.73 10.61 -3.84
CA GLU A 58 -3.39 9.21 -4.01
C GLU A 58 -2.56 8.97 -5.28
N ALA A 59 -2.89 9.64 -6.39
CA ALA A 59 -2.12 9.50 -7.63
C ALA A 59 -0.64 9.85 -7.43
N LEU A 60 -0.37 10.90 -6.66
CA LEU A 60 1.01 11.28 -6.33
C LEU A 60 1.69 10.24 -5.43
N VAL A 61 0.98 9.69 -4.45
CA VAL A 61 1.48 8.60 -3.58
C VAL A 61 1.82 7.36 -4.40
N PHE A 62 0.96 6.94 -5.33
CA PHE A 62 1.19 5.78 -6.18
C PHE A 62 2.30 6.00 -7.21
N LEU A 63 2.44 7.22 -7.74
CA LEU A 63 3.54 7.58 -8.64
C LEU A 63 4.92 7.40 -8.01
N ALA A 64 5.02 7.49 -6.68
CA ALA A 64 6.28 7.26 -5.96
C ALA A 64 6.75 5.79 -5.99
N LEU A 65 5.87 4.83 -6.29
CA LEU A 65 6.18 3.39 -6.35
C LEU A 65 6.87 2.98 -7.67
N LYS A 66 7.90 3.72 -8.07
CA LYS A 66 8.51 3.62 -9.41
C LYS A 66 8.97 2.22 -9.81
N TYR A 67 9.52 1.46 -8.87
CA TYR A 67 10.18 0.18 -9.16
C TYR A 67 9.38 -1.07 -8.78
N ALA A 68 8.29 -0.90 -8.02
CA ALA A 68 7.43 -1.99 -7.63
C ALA A 68 6.74 -2.56 -8.88
N THR A 69 6.57 -3.88 -8.93
CA THR A 69 5.80 -4.55 -9.98
C THR A 69 4.46 -5.07 -9.46
N HIS A 70 4.39 -5.34 -8.16
CA HIS A 70 3.20 -5.82 -7.47
C HIS A 70 2.90 -4.92 -6.28
N VAL A 71 1.67 -4.41 -6.21
CA VAL A 71 1.19 -3.61 -5.08
C VAL A 71 -0.09 -4.22 -4.53
N ASP A 72 -0.09 -4.58 -3.25
CA ASP A 72 -1.30 -5.01 -2.54
C ASP A 72 -1.96 -3.79 -1.91
N LEU A 73 -3.16 -3.45 -2.41
CA LEU A 73 -4.01 -2.36 -1.97
C LEU A 73 -5.26 -2.85 -1.22
N SER A 74 -5.34 -4.13 -0.84
CA SER A 74 -6.47 -4.68 -0.10
C SER A 74 -6.82 -3.84 1.15
N PHE A 75 -8.08 -3.80 1.56
CA PHE A 75 -8.51 -3.08 2.77
C PHE A 75 -8.16 -1.58 2.81
N ASN A 76 -8.18 -0.90 1.66
CA ASN A 76 -7.93 0.55 1.62
C ASN A 76 -9.19 1.39 1.44
N ASP A 77 -10.40 0.83 1.53
CA ASP A 77 -11.65 1.56 1.32
C ASP A 77 -11.72 2.25 -0.07
N LEU A 78 -11.06 1.67 -1.10
CA LEU A 78 -10.95 2.30 -2.42
C LEU A 78 -12.30 2.41 -3.15
N ASN A 79 -13.25 1.52 -2.81
CA ASN A 79 -14.61 1.54 -3.34
C ASN A 79 -15.42 2.80 -2.99
N ILE A 80 -15.07 3.49 -1.90
CA ILE A 80 -15.73 4.74 -1.49
C ILE A 80 -14.94 5.99 -1.89
N GLN A 81 -13.78 5.82 -2.52
CA GLN A 81 -12.91 6.95 -2.87
C GLN A 81 -13.50 7.79 -3.99
N LYS A 82 -13.50 9.11 -3.79
CA LYS A 82 -13.84 10.05 -4.85
C LYS A 82 -12.68 10.12 -5.85
N ARG A 83 -13.01 9.83 -7.11
CA ARG A 83 -12.08 9.85 -8.25
C ARG A 83 -10.92 8.86 -8.15
N LEU A 84 -11.24 7.63 -7.73
CA LEU A 84 -10.32 6.49 -7.82
C LEU A 84 -9.70 6.35 -9.21
N ASP A 85 -10.45 6.69 -10.27
CA ASP A 85 -9.94 6.70 -11.65
C ASP A 85 -8.72 7.61 -11.85
N ILE A 86 -8.62 8.70 -11.08
CA ILE A 86 -7.44 9.58 -11.08
C ILE A 86 -6.34 9.02 -10.19
N GLY A 87 -6.68 8.49 -9.01
CA GLY A 87 -5.71 7.80 -8.13
C GLY A 87 -4.93 6.73 -8.89
N LEU A 88 -5.65 5.84 -9.58
CA LEU A 88 -5.05 4.74 -10.34
C LEU A 88 -4.16 5.20 -11.50
N LYS A 89 -4.34 6.41 -12.06
CA LYS A 89 -3.43 6.97 -13.07
C LYS A 89 -2.02 7.21 -12.52
N GLY A 90 -1.86 7.31 -11.20
CA GLY A 90 -0.54 7.37 -10.56
C GLY A 90 0.38 6.21 -10.94
N PHE A 91 -0.18 5.04 -11.26
CA PHE A 91 0.59 3.88 -11.68
C PHE A 91 1.05 3.92 -13.15
N ALA A 92 0.48 4.79 -13.99
CA ALA A 92 0.72 4.79 -15.44
C ALA A 92 2.20 5.02 -15.84
N SER A 93 2.96 5.68 -14.98
CA SER A 93 4.40 5.96 -15.18
C SER A 93 5.30 5.11 -14.27
N THR A 94 4.78 4.02 -13.70
CA THR A 94 5.51 3.10 -12.80
C THR A 94 5.75 1.74 -13.47
N GLN A 95 6.46 0.85 -12.78
CA GLN A 95 6.61 -0.56 -13.20
C GLN A 95 5.49 -1.47 -12.70
N VAL A 96 4.45 -0.92 -12.05
CA VAL A 96 3.38 -1.72 -11.45
C VAL A 96 2.53 -2.35 -12.55
N THR A 97 2.48 -3.68 -12.56
CA THR A 97 1.70 -4.48 -13.52
C THR A 97 0.67 -5.37 -12.83
N SER A 98 0.71 -5.46 -11.50
CA SER A 98 -0.23 -6.22 -10.69
C SER A 98 -0.71 -5.40 -9.50
N LEU A 99 -2.04 -5.27 -9.37
CA LEU A 99 -2.70 -4.64 -8.23
C LEU A 99 -3.58 -5.67 -7.52
N GLY A 100 -3.30 -5.88 -6.23
CA GLY A 100 -4.14 -6.67 -5.34
C GLY A 100 -5.24 -5.81 -4.74
N PHE A 101 -6.50 -6.14 -5.02
CA PHE A 101 -7.67 -5.45 -4.44
C PHE A 101 -8.48 -6.33 -3.49
N ALA A 102 -8.09 -7.60 -3.31
CA ALA A 102 -8.90 -8.58 -2.62
C ALA A 102 -9.22 -8.15 -1.18
N GLU A 103 -10.48 -7.86 -0.88
CA GLU A 103 -10.99 -8.04 0.47
C GLU A 103 -10.89 -9.53 0.78
N HIS A 104 -10.39 -9.87 1.97
CA HIS A 104 -10.23 -11.25 2.39
C HIS A 104 -11.53 -12.04 2.12
N ILE A 105 -11.46 -13.02 1.22
CA ILE A 105 -12.31 -14.20 1.36
C ILE A 105 -11.91 -14.78 2.70
N THR A 106 -12.72 -14.55 3.72
CA THR A 106 -12.54 -15.15 5.04
C THR A 106 -12.69 -16.65 4.95
N LEU A 107 -11.59 -17.33 4.67
CA LEU A 107 -11.38 -18.67 5.19
C LEU A 107 -11.27 -18.50 6.71
N PHE A 108 -12.37 -18.70 7.41
CA PHE A 108 -12.38 -18.95 8.86
C PHE A 108 -11.60 -20.26 9.12
N GLY A 109 -10.27 -20.17 9.09
CA GLY A 109 -9.40 -21.09 9.78
C GLY A 109 -9.40 -20.69 11.25
N LYS A 110 -10.11 -21.46 12.07
CA LYS A 110 -10.25 -21.33 13.54
C LYS A 110 -9.03 -20.66 14.17
N SER A 111 -9.23 -19.56 14.89
CA SER A 111 -8.19 -18.97 15.72
C SER A 111 -7.80 -19.96 16.83
N HIS A 112 -6.50 -20.04 17.08
CA HIS A 112 -5.86 -20.84 18.13
C HIS A 112 -6.30 -20.49 19.57
N SER A 113 -7.27 -19.58 19.73
CA SER A 113 -7.89 -19.19 21.00
C SER A 113 -8.90 -20.21 21.53
N ASP A 114 -9.44 -21.08 20.68
CA ASP A 114 -10.49 -22.03 21.07
C ASP A 114 -9.94 -23.36 21.63
N ALA A 115 -8.60 -23.52 21.66
CA ALA A 115 -7.92 -24.70 22.19
C ALA A 115 -7.57 -24.61 23.69
N MET A 116 -7.96 -23.53 24.38
CA MET A 116 -7.77 -23.40 25.83
C MET A 116 -9.07 -23.33 26.64
N ALA A 117 -10.21 -23.63 26.02
CA ALA A 117 -11.51 -23.67 26.68
C ALA A 117 -12.31 -24.92 26.25
N ALA A 118 -11.78 -26.10 26.53
CA ALA A 118 -12.53 -27.36 26.68
C ALA A 118 -11.65 -28.40 27.38
#